data_AF-A0A7C5F0S6-F1
#
_entry.id   AF-A0A7C5F0S6-F1
#
_cell.length_a   1.000
_cell.length_b   1.000
_cell.length_c   1.000
_cell.angle_alpha   90.00
_cell.angle_beta   90.00
_cell.angle_gamma   90.00
#
_symmetry.space_group_name_H-M   'P 1'
#
loop_
_entity.id
_entity.type
_entity.pdbx_description
1 polymer ?
#
loop_
_entity_poly.entity_id
_entity_poly.type
_entity_poly.pdbx_seq_one_letter_code
_entity_poly.pdbx_strand_id
1 'polypeptide(L)'
;MTTIDRWVRRGLVAPLAVLLLVGLHSPPVWSETPAPSVHWGSMSFPDQYSTITGGLTLNRFTPIDGLGNRYDSTVGTTLGFNLITMSWTQHWGGDWKDWSTNLTAGISPTGDEITQYLQNKLVHQLRGLPKVPSVNPRIETDAMIDGSVTRWISLFDRKVLFAGGGFSVGTIYQQGFLRAGVRRLQITPSVWRSEKWGDINVRASAMGRVSYQSDGSALHAVRNTSGLVQPSIAVGQYRTTEKGETIPTWEIEFALMWDSGIFVNAAGESQKHFAWSIAASAGPVRFETWNDSMGNIVERDYGPTYGATLTLDVLRVWNIIQDLRTKPGTGSSATS
;
A
#
# COMPACT_ATOMS: atom_id res chain seq x y z
N MET A 1 44.46 9.82 -27.88
CA MET A 1 43.97 10.00 -26.49
C MET A 1 43.32 11.36 -26.40
N THR A 2 41.99 11.42 -26.38
CA THR A 2 41.24 12.62 -26.80
C THR A 2 39.97 12.84 -25.99
N THR A 3 40.04 13.82 -25.08
CA THR A 3 39.03 14.87 -24.80
C THR A 3 37.60 14.51 -24.38
N ILE A 4 37.16 13.25 -24.39
CA ILE A 4 35.75 12.86 -24.14
C ILE A 4 35.46 12.63 -22.64
N ASP A 5 36.37 12.02 -21.88
CA ASP A 5 36.14 11.59 -20.48
C ASP A 5 35.79 12.69 -19.47
N ARG A 6 36.12 13.96 -19.75
CA ARG A 6 35.90 15.07 -18.79
C ARG A 6 34.47 15.59 -18.73
N TRP A 7 33.64 15.33 -19.75
CA TRP A 7 32.26 15.84 -19.78
C TRP A 7 31.27 14.91 -19.06
N VAL A 8 31.39 13.60 -19.27
CA VAL A 8 30.47 12.59 -18.67
C VAL A 8 30.43 12.68 -17.14
N ARG A 9 31.59 12.91 -16.49
CA ARG A 9 31.69 13.01 -15.02
C ARG A 9 31.12 14.29 -14.40
N ARG A 10 30.64 15.26 -15.19
CA ARG A 10 30.01 16.49 -14.67
C ARG A 10 28.50 16.59 -14.91
N GLY A 11 27.94 15.80 -15.83
CA GLY A 11 26.51 15.85 -16.16
C GLY A 11 25.56 15.32 -15.07
N LEU A 12 25.99 14.32 -14.29
CA LEU A 12 25.11 13.61 -13.34
C LEU A 12 25.04 14.22 -11.93
N VAL A 13 26.02 15.03 -11.52
CA VAL A 13 26.04 15.60 -10.15
C VAL A 13 25.08 16.79 -10.02
N ALA A 14 24.92 17.58 -11.08
CA ALA A 14 24.05 18.77 -11.09
C ALA A 14 22.56 18.47 -10.84
N PRO A 15 21.88 17.54 -11.55
CA PRO A 15 20.46 17.26 -11.30
C PRO A 15 20.21 16.66 -9.91
N LEU A 16 21.15 15.84 -9.41
CA LEU A 16 21.06 15.25 -8.07
C LEU A 16 21.18 16.33 -6.97
N ALA A 17 22.09 17.29 -7.16
CA ALA A 17 22.24 18.44 -6.25
C ALA A 17 21.02 19.38 -6.28
N VAL A 18 20.38 19.59 -7.44
CA VAL A 18 19.15 20.39 -7.54
C VAL A 18 17.99 19.71 -6.81
N LEU A 19 17.82 18.39 -6.95
CA LEU A 19 16.81 17.63 -6.19
C LEU A 19 17.05 17.70 -4.67
N LEU A 20 18.31 17.69 -4.22
CA LEU A 20 18.66 17.86 -2.80
C LEU A 20 18.45 19.30 -2.29
N LEU A 21 18.70 20.32 -3.11
CA LEU A 21 18.61 21.73 -2.70
C LEU A 21 17.18 22.28 -2.67
N VAL A 22 16.26 21.72 -3.47
CA VAL A 22 14.82 22.07 -3.39
C VAL A 22 14.17 21.56 -2.09
N GLY A 23 14.73 20.52 -1.46
CA GLY A 23 14.20 19.90 -0.23
C GLY A 23 14.44 20.68 1.08
N LEU A 24 14.85 21.95 1.04
CA LEU A 24 15.36 22.68 2.21
C LEU A 24 14.41 23.69 2.88
N HIS A 25 13.20 23.93 2.36
CA HIS A 25 12.23 24.84 2.98
C HIS A 25 10.82 24.22 3.10
N SER A 26 10.22 24.34 4.29
CA SER A 26 8.90 23.81 4.70
C SER A 26 8.83 22.26 4.86
N PRO A 27 7.90 21.74 5.71
CA PRO A 27 8.13 20.49 6.44
C PRO A 27 7.79 19.21 5.65
N PRO A 28 8.37 18.06 6.03
CA PRO A 28 8.10 16.77 5.40
C PRO A 28 6.67 16.26 5.68
N VAL A 29 6.21 15.40 4.77
CA VAL A 29 4.92 14.67 4.73
C VAL A 29 5.22 13.32 3.99
N TRP A 30 4.67 12.13 4.36
CA TRP A 30 4.84 10.75 3.78
C TRP A 30 3.43 9.99 3.48
N SER A 31 3.16 8.63 3.28
CA SER A 31 1.91 8.08 2.51
C SER A 31 1.39 6.58 2.38
N GLU A 32 0.46 6.32 1.43
CA GLU A 32 0.03 5.09 0.68
C GLU A 32 0.94 3.81 0.67
N THR A 33 0.34 2.71 0.18
CA THR A 33 0.93 1.38 0.01
C THR A 33 1.91 1.27 -1.18
N PRO A 34 3.09 0.63 -1.03
CA PRO A 34 4.10 0.44 -2.08
C PRO A 34 3.80 -0.72 -3.05
N ALA A 35 4.33 -0.64 -4.27
CA ALA A 35 4.52 -1.81 -5.14
C ALA A 35 5.48 -2.84 -4.51
N PRO A 36 5.31 -4.14 -4.78
CA PRO A 36 4.39 -4.74 -5.74
C PRO A 36 2.97 -5.02 -5.19
N SER A 37 2.69 -4.60 -3.95
CA SER A 37 1.65 -5.18 -3.07
C SER A 37 0.22 -5.13 -3.61
N VAL A 38 -0.08 -4.19 -4.51
CA VAL A 38 -1.36 -4.11 -5.24
C VAL A 38 -1.68 -5.37 -6.04
N HIS A 39 -0.69 -6.01 -6.66
CA HIS A 39 -0.89 -7.25 -7.44
C HIS A 39 -0.81 -8.53 -6.59
N TRP A 40 -0.58 -8.37 -5.28
CA TRP A 40 -0.52 -9.47 -4.31
C TRP A 40 -1.79 -9.56 -3.44
N GLY A 41 -2.62 -8.51 -3.38
CA GLY A 41 -3.87 -8.47 -2.61
C GLY A 41 -4.02 -7.27 -1.66
N SER A 42 -3.00 -6.41 -1.51
CA SER A 42 -3.05 -5.27 -0.58
C SER A 42 -3.94 -4.13 -1.07
N MET A 43 -4.49 -3.37 -0.13
CA MET A 43 -5.34 -2.22 -0.42
C MET A 43 -4.53 -1.07 -1.05
N SER A 44 -4.95 -0.63 -2.25
CA SER A 44 -4.24 0.39 -3.03
C SER A 44 -5.06 1.67 -3.30
N PHE A 45 -5.98 1.97 -2.37
CA PHE A 45 -6.72 3.24 -2.36
C PHE A 45 -5.79 4.43 -2.07
N PRO A 46 -6.00 5.60 -2.71
CA PRO A 46 -5.26 6.82 -2.39
C PRO A 46 -5.59 7.36 -0.98
N ASP A 47 -4.63 8.04 -0.35
CA ASP A 47 -4.83 8.65 0.97
C ASP A 47 -5.80 9.83 0.90
N GLN A 48 -6.75 9.88 1.83
CA GLN A 48 -7.69 11.01 1.98
C GLN A 48 -7.10 12.22 2.73
N TYR A 49 -5.85 12.13 3.21
CA TYR A 49 -5.18 13.16 4.01
C TYR A 49 -3.66 13.10 3.80
N SER A 50 -2.95 14.20 4.07
CA SER A 50 -1.49 14.19 4.24
C SER A 50 -1.10 13.42 5.52
N THR A 51 -0.17 12.47 5.42
CA THR A 51 0.31 11.56 6.51
C THR A 51 1.85 11.64 6.60
N ILE A 52 2.56 10.88 7.46
CA ILE A 52 3.95 10.43 7.18
C ILE A 52 4.07 8.92 7.34
N THR A 53 4.07 8.11 6.29
CA THR A 53 4.18 6.65 6.47
C THR A 53 5.59 6.10 6.25
N GLY A 54 6.12 5.44 7.27
CA GLY A 54 7.24 4.49 7.16
C GLY A 54 6.85 3.13 7.74
N GLY A 55 7.43 2.04 7.23
CA GLY A 55 7.07 0.69 7.68
C GLY A 55 7.83 -0.45 7.02
N LEU A 56 7.35 -1.67 7.26
CA LEU A 56 7.81 -2.92 6.66
C LEU A 56 6.65 -3.56 5.91
N THR A 57 6.81 -3.75 4.60
CA THR A 57 5.81 -4.37 3.72
C THR A 57 6.33 -5.67 3.14
N LEU A 58 5.60 -6.75 3.36
CA LEU A 58 5.99 -8.13 3.08
C LEU A 58 5.09 -8.73 2.02
N ASN A 59 5.65 -9.16 0.89
CA ASN A 59 4.93 -9.84 -0.19
C ASN A 59 5.62 -11.17 -0.53
N ARG A 60 4.88 -12.28 -0.55
CA ARG A 60 5.36 -13.59 -0.98
C ARG A 60 4.60 -14.06 -2.20
N PHE A 61 5.30 -14.53 -3.23
CA PHE A 61 4.73 -15.36 -4.29
C PHE A 61 5.39 -16.75 -4.27
N THR A 62 4.65 -17.81 -4.57
CA THR A 62 5.22 -19.14 -4.79
C THR A 62 4.48 -19.90 -5.90
N PRO A 63 5.19 -20.68 -6.75
CA PRO A 63 4.57 -21.43 -7.85
C PRO A 63 3.86 -22.72 -7.43
N ILE A 64 3.82 -23.07 -6.14
CA ILE A 64 3.20 -24.29 -5.62
C ILE A 64 2.34 -23.97 -4.40
N ASP A 65 1.08 -24.39 -4.41
CA ASP A 65 0.11 -24.18 -3.34
C ASP A 65 0.29 -25.16 -2.15
N GLY A 66 -0.57 -25.04 -1.13
CA GLY A 66 -0.57 -25.93 0.04
C GLY A 66 -0.98 -27.39 -0.22
N LEU A 67 -1.49 -27.73 -1.40
CA LEU A 67 -1.81 -29.11 -1.81
C LEU A 67 -0.76 -29.71 -2.75
N GLY A 68 0.14 -28.90 -3.30
CA GLY A 68 1.14 -29.29 -4.28
C GLY A 68 0.75 -29.00 -5.74
N ASN A 69 -0.38 -28.34 -6.00
CA ASN A 69 -0.73 -27.92 -7.36
C ASN A 69 0.21 -26.79 -7.81
N ARG A 70 0.52 -26.75 -9.11
CA ARG A 70 1.34 -25.68 -9.69
C ARG A 70 0.49 -24.52 -10.14
N TYR A 71 0.89 -23.31 -9.75
CA TYR A 71 0.41 -22.07 -10.35
C TYR A 71 1.11 -21.90 -11.70
N ASP A 72 0.39 -22.13 -12.80
CA ASP A 72 0.92 -22.04 -14.16
C ASP A 72 1.32 -20.59 -14.50
N SER A 73 2.64 -20.36 -14.50
CA SER A 73 3.32 -19.08 -14.59
C SER A 73 4.77 -19.29 -15.03
N THR A 74 5.39 -18.28 -15.65
CA THR A 74 6.83 -18.24 -15.95
C THR A 74 7.70 -18.13 -14.69
N VAL A 75 7.14 -17.70 -13.56
CA VAL A 75 7.85 -17.54 -12.29
C VAL A 75 8.04 -18.90 -11.61
N GLY A 76 9.10 -19.61 -11.98
CA GLY A 76 9.43 -20.95 -11.46
C GLY A 76 10.00 -21.02 -10.04
N THR A 77 10.11 -19.89 -9.34
CA THR A 77 10.74 -19.77 -8.00
C THR A 77 9.84 -19.04 -7.00
N THR A 78 10.05 -19.29 -5.71
CA THR A 78 9.44 -18.49 -4.64
C THR A 78 10.10 -17.12 -4.56
N LEU A 79 9.28 -16.07 -4.50
CA LEU A 79 9.70 -14.68 -4.35
C LEU A 79 9.25 -14.18 -2.97
N GLY A 80 10.12 -13.45 -2.27
CA GLY A 80 9.84 -12.85 -0.97
C GLY A 80 10.36 -11.41 -0.90
N PHE A 81 9.49 -10.43 -1.15
CA PHE A 81 9.82 -9.01 -1.14
C PHE A 81 9.54 -8.43 0.26
N ASN A 82 10.58 -8.31 1.09
CA ASN A 82 10.49 -7.85 2.49
C ASN A 82 10.77 -6.34 2.62
N LEU A 83 10.14 -5.53 1.77
CA LEU A 83 10.50 -4.13 1.53
C LEU A 83 10.38 -3.26 2.79
N ILE A 84 11.47 -2.60 3.18
CA ILE A 84 11.42 -1.45 4.09
C ILE A 84 10.91 -0.28 3.25
N THR A 85 9.80 0.33 3.64
CA THR A 85 8.99 1.18 2.76
C THR A 85 8.68 2.54 3.38
N MET A 86 8.78 3.57 2.56
CA MET A 86 8.65 4.98 2.89
C MET A 86 7.91 5.67 1.74
N SER A 87 6.73 6.19 2.03
CA SER A 87 5.72 6.56 1.02
C SER A 87 5.46 8.09 1.06
N TRP A 88 5.12 8.89 0.03
CA TRP A 88 4.73 10.34 0.19
C TRP A 88 3.40 10.81 -0.44
N THR A 89 2.44 11.36 0.33
CA THR A 89 1.19 11.98 -0.14
C THR A 89 1.10 13.41 0.41
N GLN A 90 1.07 14.40 -0.48
CA GLN A 90 0.63 15.76 -0.15
C GLN A 90 -0.77 16.03 -0.71
N HIS A 91 -1.67 16.58 0.11
CA HIS A 91 -2.90 17.25 -0.36
C HIS A 91 -2.62 18.75 -0.54
N TRP A 92 -2.85 19.27 -1.75
CA TRP A 92 -2.47 20.63 -2.11
C TRP A 92 -3.56 21.67 -1.82
N GLY A 93 -3.17 22.94 -1.83
CA GLY A 93 -4.03 24.11 -1.65
C GLY A 93 -3.84 25.13 -2.76
N GLY A 94 -4.45 26.31 -2.61
CA GLY A 94 -4.48 27.34 -3.67
C GLY A 94 -5.15 26.79 -4.94
N ASP A 95 -4.56 27.07 -6.10
CA ASP A 95 -5.06 26.59 -7.41
C ASP A 95 -5.06 25.06 -7.53
N TRP A 96 -4.22 24.39 -6.73
CA TRP A 96 -4.14 22.93 -6.65
C TRP A 96 -5.05 22.32 -5.58
N LYS A 97 -6.00 23.08 -5.03
CA LYS A 97 -7.01 22.56 -4.09
C LYS A 97 -7.70 21.30 -4.64
N ASP A 98 -7.86 20.31 -3.78
CA ASP A 98 -8.42 18.98 -4.04
C ASP A 98 -7.61 18.10 -5.02
N TRP A 99 -6.36 18.46 -5.31
CA TRP A 99 -5.36 17.51 -5.82
C TRP A 99 -4.53 16.93 -4.68
N SER A 100 -4.08 15.68 -4.85
CA SER A 100 -2.99 15.10 -4.06
C SER A 100 -1.95 14.43 -4.96
N THR A 101 -0.68 14.48 -4.57
CA THR A 101 0.44 13.82 -5.27
C THR A 101 1.01 12.73 -4.38
N ASN A 102 1.31 11.57 -4.95
CA ASN A 102 1.97 10.44 -4.30
C ASN A 102 3.41 10.21 -4.82
N LEU A 103 4.35 9.77 -3.98
CA LEU A 103 5.69 9.26 -4.34
C LEU A 103 6.15 8.24 -3.29
N THR A 104 6.15 6.95 -3.60
CA THR A 104 6.53 5.90 -2.64
C THR A 104 7.82 5.21 -3.03
N ALA A 105 8.59 4.73 -2.05
CA ALA A 105 9.80 3.94 -2.25
C ALA A 105 9.84 2.75 -1.30
N GLY A 106 10.33 1.61 -1.79
CA GLY A 106 10.61 0.42 -1.00
C GLY A 106 11.92 -0.23 -1.43
N ILE A 107 12.71 -0.73 -0.49
CA ILE A 107 13.95 -1.48 -0.75
C ILE A 107 14.19 -2.53 0.32
N SER A 108 14.68 -3.72 -0.06
CA SER A 108 15.15 -4.75 0.88
C SER A 108 15.88 -5.88 0.17
N PRO A 109 16.78 -6.63 0.85
CA PRO A 109 17.10 -8.00 0.44
C PRO A 109 15.83 -8.86 0.32
N THR A 110 15.71 -9.59 -0.79
CA THR A 110 14.65 -10.57 -0.97
C THR A 110 15.06 -11.94 -0.46
N GLY A 111 14.07 -12.65 0.05
CA GLY A 111 14.19 -13.95 0.70
C GLY A 111 12.83 -14.28 1.29
N ASP A 112 12.42 -15.54 1.28
CA ASP A 112 11.05 -15.87 1.69
C ASP A 112 10.91 -16.22 3.18
N GLU A 113 11.99 -16.26 3.96
CA GLU A 113 12.04 -16.78 5.33
C GLU A 113 11.04 -16.07 6.27
N ILE A 114 11.01 -14.74 6.27
CA ILE A 114 10.10 -13.93 7.11
C ILE A 114 8.65 -14.21 6.71
N THR A 115 8.36 -14.17 5.40
CA THR A 115 7.01 -14.37 4.87
C THR A 115 6.51 -15.81 5.00
N GLN A 116 7.38 -16.80 4.79
CA GLN A 116 7.09 -18.23 4.95
C GLN A 116 6.83 -18.53 6.43
N TYR A 117 7.58 -17.94 7.35
CA TYR A 117 7.30 -18.04 8.78
C TYR A 117 5.92 -17.47 9.10
N LEU A 118 5.61 -16.23 8.71
CA LEU A 118 4.31 -15.61 9.00
C LEU A 118 3.15 -16.37 8.35
N GLN A 119 3.30 -16.84 7.10
CA GLN A 119 2.28 -17.65 6.43
C GLN A 119 2.09 -19.00 7.15
N ASN A 120 3.15 -19.79 7.32
CA ASN A 120 3.04 -21.20 7.75
C ASN A 120 3.00 -21.42 9.27
N LYS A 121 3.55 -20.50 10.08
CA LYS A 121 3.64 -20.63 11.55
C LYS A 121 2.65 -19.76 12.30
N LEU A 122 2.21 -18.64 11.72
CA LEU A 122 1.17 -17.80 12.29
C LEU A 122 -0.17 -18.05 11.58
N VAL A 123 -0.35 -17.60 10.34
CA VAL A 123 -1.68 -17.58 9.68
C VAL A 123 -2.25 -18.97 9.43
N HIS A 124 -1.49 -19.86 8.79
CA HIS A 124 -1.95 -21.21 8.45
C HIS A 124 -2.09 -22.10 9.68
N GLN A 125 -1.19 -21.97 10.68
CA GLN A 125 -1.29 -22.70 11.94
C GLN A 125 -2.52 -22.27 12.77
N LEU A 126 -2.85 -20.98 12.80
CA LEU A 126 -4.08 -20.48 13.46
C LEU A 126 -5.37 -20.85 12.72
N ARG A 127 -5.33 -20.94 11.38
CA ARG A 127 -6.50 -21.29 10.54
C ARG A 127 -6.64 -22.79 10.24
N GLY A 128 -5.72 -23.64 10.70
CA GLY A 128 -5.73 -25.09 10.43
C GLY A 128 -5.41 -25.47 8.98
N LEU A 129 -4.75 -24.60 8.21
CA LEU A 129 -4.48 -24.77 6.78
C LEU A 129 -3.18 -25.59 6.56
N PRO A 130 -3.06 -26.34 5.44
CA PRO A 130 -1.81 -26.96 5.04
C PRO A 130 -0.70 -25.91 4.84
N LYS A 131 0.55 -26.31 5.07
CA LYS A 131 1.72 -25.43 4.88
C LYS A 131 2.03 -25.30 3.40
N VAL A 132 2.24 -24.07 2.96
CA VAL A 132 2.63 -23.75 1.58
C VAL A 132 4.15 -23.90 1.44
N PRO A 133 4.66 -24.73 0.52
CA PRO A 133 6.09 -24.95 0.36
C PRO A 133 6.81 -23.76 -0.30
N SER A 134 8.13 -23.83 -0.33
CA SER A 134 9.00 -22.90 -1.08
C SER A 134 9.82 -23.66 -2.12
N VAL A 135 10.06 -23.05 -3.26
CA VAL A 135 10.73 -23.63 -4.44
C VAL A 135 11.87 -22.70 -4.83
N ASN A 136 13.12 -23.13 -4.59
CA ASN A 136 14.35 -22.41 -4.93
C ASN A 136 14.25 -20.87 -4.72
N PRO A 137 14.09 -20.38 -3.48
CA PRO A 137 13.80 -18.96 -3.21
C PRO A 137 14.81 -18.01 -3.85
N ARG A 138 14.33 -16.93 -4.47
CA ARG A 138 15.20 -15.91 -5.09
C ARG A 138 15.75 -14.95 -4.04
N ILE A 139 17.06 -15.06 -3.77
CA ILE A 139 17.81 -14.19 -2.87
C ILE A 139 18.56 -13.14 -3.70
N GLU A 140 18.11 -11.89 -3.61
CA GLU A 140 18.61 -10.73 -4.35
C GLU A 140 18.43 -9.45 -3.50
N THR A 141 18.63 -8.26 -4.06
CA THR A 141 18.11 -7.00 -3.48
C THR A 141 17.17 -6.35 -4.49
N ASP A 142 15.93 -6.07 -4.07
CA ASP A 142 14.93 -5.41 -4.91
C ASP A 142 14.55 -4.04 -4.35
N ALA A 143 14.22 -3.13 -5.28
CA ALA A 143 13.71 -1.81 -4.99
C ALA A 143 12.58 -1.43 -5.94
N MET A 144 11.59 -0.71 -5.43
CA MET A 144 10.48 -0.12 -6.20
C MET A 144 10.29 1.35 -5.82
N ILE A 145 9.89 2.15 -6.79
CA ILE A 145 9.47 3.54 -6.63
C ILE A 145 8.12 3.72 -7.34
N ASP A 146 7.10 4.11 -6.59
CA ASP A 146 5.79 4.49 -7.12
C ASP A 146 5.64 6.00 -7.17
N GLY A 147 4.78 6.51 -8.05
CA GLY A 147 4.33 7.90 -8.01
C GLY A 147 2.90 8.02 -8.53
N SER A 148 2.10 8.95 -7.99
CA SER A 148 0.74 9.18 -8.51
C SER A 148 0.29 10.63 -8.40
N VAL A 149 -0.76 10.99 -9.13
CA VAL A 149 -1.49 12.25 -8.99
C VAL A 149 -2.97 11.91 -8.99
N THR A 150 -3.69 12.38 -7.97
CA THR A 150 -5.09 12.06 -7.72
C THR A 150 -5.90 13.34 -7.53
N ARG A 151 -6.95 13.51 -8.34
CA ARG A 151 -7.99 14.52 -8.15
C ARG A 151 -9.06 13.96 -7.21
N TRP A 152 -9.44 14.74 -6.21
CA TRP A 152 -10.54 14.48 -5.32
C TRP A 152 -11.76 15.33 -5.69
N ILE A 153 -12.95 14.80 -5.40
CA ILE A 153 -14.22 15.53 -5.48
C ILE A 153 -14.98 15.29 -4.17
N SER A 154 -15.43 16.37 -3.54
CA SER A 154 -16.10 16.32 -2.25
C SER A 154 -17.61 16.07 -2.40
N LEU A 155 -18.13 15.17 -1.56
CA LEU A 155 -19.56 14.92 -1.35
C LEU A 155 -19.86 15.12 0.13
N PHE A 156 -20.90 15.88 0.47
CA PHE A 156 -21.30 16.17 1.86
C PHE A 156 -20.09 16.64 2.71
N ASP A 157 -19.39 17.65 2.20
CA ASP A 157 -18.20 18.29 2.77
C ASP A 157 -17.00 17.35 3.03
N ARG A 158 -16.96 16.19 2.35
CA ARG A 158 -15.91 15.17 2.52
C ARG A 158 -15.31 14.76 1.18
N LYS A 159 -13.98 14.71 1.06
CA LYS A 159 -13.25 14.16 -0.10
C LYS A 159 -13.57 12.66 -0.23
N VAL A 160 -14.50 12.28 -1.11
CA VAL A 160 -15.05 10.92 -1.20
C VAL A 160 -14.80 10.29 -2.57
N LEU A 161 -15.05 11.02 -3.66
CA LEU A 161 -14.76 10.51 -5.00
C LEU A 161 -13.32 10.86 -5.37
N PHE A 162 -12.67 9.98 -6.13
CA PHE A 162 -11.33 10.22 -6.65
C PHE A 162 -11.16 9.71 -8.09
N ALA A 163 -10.28 10.37 -8.84
CA ALA A 163 -9.77 9.90 -10.12
C ALA A 163 -8.30 10.33 -10.25
N GLY A 164 -7.42 9.47 -10.75
CA GLY A 164 -6.00 9.74 -10.80
C GLY A 164 -5.22 8.74 -11.65
N GLY A 165 -3.91 8.96 -11.73
CA GLY A 165 -2.99 8.08 -12.45
C GLY A 165 -1.60 8.12 -11.84
N GLY A 166 -0.74 7.20 -12.24
CA GLY A 166 0.57 7.04 -11.65
C GLY A 166 1.45 6.03 -12.37
N PHE A 167 2.59 5.74 -11.76
CA PHE A 167 3.56 4.75 -12.20
C PHE A 167 4.10 3.94 -11.01
N SER A 168 4.69 2.79 -11.32
CA SER A 168 5.53 1.99 -10.44
C SER A 168 6.75 1.56 -11.26
N VAL A 169 7.96 1.82 -10.79
CA VAL A 169 9.21 1.49 -11.51
C VAL A 169 10.25 0.93 -10.55
N GLY A 170 11.11 0.03 -11.05
CA GLY A 170 12.14 -0.58 -10.20
C GLY A 170 12.65 -1.90 -10.74
N THR A 171 13.13 -2.75 -9.83
CA THR A 171 13.71 -4.06 -10.18
C THR A 171 12.65 -5.14 -10.36
N ILE A 172 11.45 -4.99 -9.80
CA ILE A 172 10.42 -6.05 -9.83
C ILE A 172 9.70 -6.07 -11.19
N TYR A 173 9.09 -4.95 -11.57
CA TYR A 173 8.39 -4.71 -12.83
C TYR A 173 8.33 -3.20 -13.12
N GLN A 174 7.91 -2.78 -14.32
CA GLN A 174 7.49 -1.39 -14.57
C GLN A 174 5.97 -1.34 -14.85
N GLN A 175 5.32 -0.23 -14.49
CA GLN A 175 3.89 -0.05 -14.64
C GLN A 175 3.52 1.43 -14.79
N GLY A 176 2.55 1.71 -15.65
CA GLY A 176 1.77 2.95 -15.63
C GLY A 176 0.30 2.61 -15.37
N PHE A 177 -0.42 3.38 -14.55
CA PHE A 177 -1.80 3.07 -14.17
C PHE A 177 -2.71 4.30 -14.13
N LEU A 178 -4.01 4.06 -14.30
CA LEU A 178 -5.11 4.96 -14.00
C LEU A 178 -6.01 4.29 -12.96
N ARG A 179 -6.51 5.06 -11.98
CA ARG A 179 -7.45 4.57 -10.96
C ARG A 179 -8.55 5.59 -10.69
N ALA A 180 -9.77 5.11 -10.45
CA ALA A 180 -10.89 5.96 -10.04
C ALA A 180 -11.82 5.20 -9.08
N GLY A 181 -12.60 5.93 -8.28
CA GLY A 181 -13.51 5.31 -7.34
C GLY A 181 -14.08 6.19 -6.24
N VAL A 182 -14.55 5.51 -5.22
CA VAL A 182 -15.18 6.03 -4.00
C VAL A 182 -14.34 5.57 -2.82
N ARG A 183 -13.97 6.48 -1.90
CA ARG A 183 -13.22 6.16 -0.68
C ARG A 183 -13.98 6.61 0.55
N ARG A 184 -14.20 5.69 1.49
CA ARG A 184 -14.84 5.96 2.80
C ARG A 184 -16.13 6.80 2.69
N LEU A 185 -17.01 6.46 1.75
CA LEU A 185 -18.37 6.97 1.72
C LEU A 185 -19.13 6.41 2.91
N GLN A 186 -19.71 7.27 3.75
CA GLN A 186 -20.53 6.83 4.87
C GLN A 186 -21.86 6.26 4.36
N ILE A 187 -22.15 4.99 4.68
CA ILE A 187 -23.34 4.27 4.19
C ILE A 187 -24.42 4.05 5.27
N THR A 188 -24.09 4.28 6.54
CA THR A 188 -25.03 4.25 7.66
C THR A 188 -25.03 5.59 8.39
N PRO A 189 -26.09 5.94 9.14
CA PRO A 189 -25.95 6.80 10.32
C PRO A 189 -24.90 6.25 11.29
N SER A 190 -24.52 7.03 12.30
CA SER A 190 -23.61 6.57 13.37
C SER A 190 -24.19 5.32 14.04
N VAL A 191 -23.56 4.16 13.84
CA VAL A 191 -24.03 2.85 14.32
C VAL A 191 -23.94 2.76 15.84
N TRP A 192 -23.00 3.51 16.42
CA TRP A 192 -22.90 3.75 17.85
C TRP A 192 -22.54 5.22 18.07
N ARG A 193 -23.18 5.84 19.06
CA ARG A 193 -22.77 7.16 19.60
C ARG A 193 -22.31 6.98 21.04
N SER A 194 -21.20 7.63 21.39
CA SER A 194 -20.73 7.66 22.78
C SER A 194 -20.12 9.00 23.12
N GLU A 195 -20.52 9.55 24.26
CA GLU A 195 -19.90 10.76 24.84
C GLU A 195 -18.41 10.56 25.16
N LYS A 196 -17.95 9.30 25.34
CA LYS A 196 -16.54 8.96 25.60
C LYS A 196 -15.77 8.55 24.34
N TRP A 197 -16.40 7.85 23.41
CA TRP A 197 -15.74 7.24 22.23
C TRP A 197 -16.10 7.89 20.88
N GLY A 198 -16.98 8.91 20.89
CA GLY A 198 -17.49 9.57 19.68
C GLY A 198 -18.45 8.70 18.86
N ASP A 199 -18.68 9.14 17.62
CA ASP A 199 -19.55 8.48 16.66
C ASP A 199 -18.79 7.42 15.84
N ILE A 200 -19.20 6.16 15.95
CA ILE A 200 -18.69 5.03 15.17
C ILE A 200 -19.58 4.88 13.92
N ASN A 201 -18.95 4.80 12.75
CA ASN A 201 -19.63 4.84 11.46
C ASN A 201 -19.19 3.68 10.56
N VAL A 202 -20.10 3.11 9.78
CA VAL A 202 -19.76 2.16 8.71
C VAL A 202 -19.65 2.92 7.38
N ARG A 203 -18.58 2.63 6.64
CA ARG A 203 -18.23 3.29 5.39
C ARG A 203 -17.90 2.25 4.32
N ALA A 204 -18.25 2.55 3.07
CA ALA A 204 -17.87 1.75 1.90
C ALA A 204 -16.80 2.46 1.07
N SER A 205 -15.99 1.67 0.37
CA SER A 205 -15.12 2.15 -0.71
C SER A 205 -15.22 1.20 -1.91
N ALA A 206 -14.93 1.70 -3.10
CA ALA A 206 -14.82 0.90 -4.32
C ALA A 206 -13.84 1.58 -5.28
N MET A 207 -12.94 0.82 -5.88
CA MET A 207 -11.97 1.31 -6.87
C MET A 207 -11.99 0.43 -8.11
N GLY A 208 -11.85 1.05 -9.28
CA GLY A 208 -11.31 0.41 -10.49
C GLY A 208 -9.93 0.96 -10.82
N ARG A 209 -8.99 0.09 -11.19
CA ARG A 209 -7.66 0.42 -11.70
C ARG A 209 -7.44 -0.28 -13.03
N VAL A 210 -6.84 0.43 -13.99
CA VAL A 210 -6.34 -0.14 -15.25
C VAL A 210 -4.88 0.25 -15.41
N SER A 211 -4.04 -0.67 -15.92
CA SER A 211 -2.61 -0.48 -15.99
C SER A 211 -2.01 -1.03 -17.28
N TYR A 212 -0.95 -0.40 -17.74
CA TYR A 212 0.03 -0.98 -18.66
C TYR A 212 1.25 -1.43 -17.85
N GLN A 213 1.85 -2.58 -18.18
CA GLN A 213 2.96 -3.18 -17.43
C GLN A 213 4.08 -3.62 -18.39
N SER A 214 5.32 -3.61 -17.91
CA SER A 214 6.46 -4.29 -18.54
C SER A 214 7.32 -5.00 -17.50
N ASP A 215 8.23 -5.82 -17.99
CA ASP A 215 9.13 -6.68 -17.22
C ASP A 215 10.12 -5.92 -16.31
N GLY A 216 10.77 -6.69 -15.45
CA GLY A 216 11.86 -6.27 -14.59
C GLY A 216 12.87 -7.39 -14.33
N SER A 217 13.86 -7.12 -13.49
CA SER A 217 14.88 -8.10 -13.08
C SER A 217 14.39 -9.14 -12.06
N ALA A 218 13.19 -8.99 -11.49
CA ALA A 218 12.52 -10.05 -10.73
C ALA A 218 11.40 -10.75 -11.51
N LEU A 219 10.62 -10.01 -12.31
CA LEU A 219 9.56 -10.55 -13.18
C LEU A 219 9.91 -10.34 -14.66
N HIS A 220 10.62 -11.29 -15.25
CA HIS A 220 11.06 -11.24 -16.66
C HIS A 220 9.92 -11.40 -17.69
N ALA A 221 8.70 -11.69 -17.24
CA ALA A 221 7.49 -11.66 -18.06
C ALA A 221 6.29 -11.28 -17.19
N VAL A 222 5.49 -10.32 -17.66
CA VAL A 222 4.27 -9.84 -17.00
C VAL A 222 3.15 -9.62 -18.02
N ARG A 223 1.91 -9.54 -17.56
CA ARG A 223 0.74 -9.22 -18.38
C ARG A 223 0.79 -7.75 -18.84
N ASN A 224 1.04 -7.48 -20.13
CA ASN A 224 1.18 -6.10 -20.67
C ASN A 224 0.05 -5.13 -20.27
N THR A 225 -1.18 -5.60 -20.07
CA THR A 225 -2.30 -4.79 -19.57
C THR A 225 -3.07 -5.48 -18.46
N SER A 226 -3.21 -4.83 -17.30
CA SER A 226 -3.98 -5.34 -16.15
C SER A 226 -5.18 -4.46 -15.81
N GLY A 227 -6.25 -5.07 -15.32
CA GLY A 227 -7.44 -4.43 -14.79
C GLY A 227 -7.80 -5.03 -13.44
N LEU A 228 -8.08 -4.18 -12.46
CA LEU A 228 -8.28 -4.52 -11.05
C LEU A 228 -9.52 -3.80 -10.51
N VAL A 229 -10.30 -4.49 -9.68
CA VAL A 229 -11.47 -3.96 -8.98
C VAL A 229 -11.38 -4.30 -7.49
N GLN A 230 -11.51 -3.30 -6.63
CA GLN A 230 -11.35 -3.44 -5.18
C GLN A 230 -12.49 -2.75 -4.40
N PRO A 231 -13.55 -3.48 -3.99
CA PRO A 231 -14.51 -3.01 -2.99
C PRO A 231 -13.99 -3.20 -1.56
N SER A 232 -14.39 -2.32 -0.63
CA SER A 232 -14.14 -2.48 0.81
C SER A 232 -15.27 -1.95 1.68
N ILE A 233 -15.35 -2.47 2.90
CA ILE A 233 -16.20 -1.99 3.99
C ILE A 233 -15.31 -1.73 5.21
N ALA A 234 -15.48 -0.56 5.82
CA ALA A 234 -14.73 -0.11 6.98
C ALA A 234 -15.66 0.31 8.12
N VAL A 235 -15.36 -0.12 9.35
CA VAL A 235 -16.00 0.34 10.59
C VAL A 235 -14.96 1.09 11.43
N GLY A 236 -15.31 2.28 11.92
CA GLY A 236 -14.35 3.10 12.63
C GLY A 236 -14.90 4.40 13.19
N GLN A 237 -14.05 5.10 13.93
CA GLN A 237 -14.26 6.47 14.38
C GLN A 237 -13.43 7.39 13.48
N TYR A 238 -14.03 8.48 12.97
CA TYR A 238 -13.38 9.34 11.99
C TYR A 238 -13.50 10.83 12.36
N ARG A 239 -12.38 11.54 12.33
CA ARG A 239 -12.34 13.01 12.30
C ARG A 239 -12.41 13.48 10.84
N THR A 240 -13.24 14.47 10.56
CA THR A 240 -13.21 15.19 9.27
C THR A 240 -12.49 16.52 9.49
N THR A 241 -11.58 16.91 8.61
CA THR A 241 -10.93 18.24 8.66
C THR A 241 -11.76 19.30 7.94
N GLU A 242 -11.46 20.58 8.15
CA GLU A 242 -12.04 21.71 7.39
C GLU A 242 -11.80 21.61 5.87
N LYS A 243 -10.79 20.83 5.46
CA LYS A 243 -10.49 20.51 4.05
C LYS A 243 -11.29 19.31 3.52
N GLY A 244 -12.24 18.78 4.30
CA GLY A 244 -13.04 17.60 3.99
C GLY A 244 -12.28 16.27 4.07
N GLU A 245 -11.10 16.24 4.70
CA GLU A 245 -10.25 15.05 4.74
C GLU A 245 -10.74 14.11 5.85
N THR A 246 -11.02 12.84 5.50
CA THR A 246 -11.43 11.82 6.48
C THR A 246 -10.18 11.16 7.09
N ILE A 247 -9.95 11.44 8.37
CA ILE A 247 -8.86 10.92 9.20
C ILE A 247 -9.45 9.89 10.18
N PRO A 248 -9.20 8.57 10.04
CA PRO A 248 -9.64 7.60 11.04
C PRO A 248 -8.86 7.78 12.34
N THR A 249 -9.54 7.88 13.49
CA THR A 249 -8.93 7.75 14.82
C THR A 249 -8.58 6.28 15.08
N TRP A 250 -9.51 5.41 14.75
CA TRP A 250 -9.30 3.97 14.57
C TRP A 250 -10.24 3.46 13.47
N GLU A 251 -9.84 2.40 12.78
CA GLU A 251 -10.57 1.81 11.65
C GLU A 251 -10.22 0.32 11.55
N ILE A 252 -11.24 -0.53 11.40
CA ILE A 252 -11.08 -1.89 10.87
C ILE A 252 -11.70 -1.91 9.49
N GLU A 253 -10.92 -2.25 8.48
CA GLU A 253 -11.33 -2.30 7.08
C GLU A 253 -11.13 -3.70 6.52
N PHE A 254 -12.14 -4.21 5.81
CA PHE A 254 -12.06 -5.45 5.04
C PHE A 254 -12.30 -5.13 3.56
N ALA A 255 -11.41 -5.62 2.71
CA ALA A 255 -11.49 -5.46 1.26
C ALA A 255 -11.47 -6.81 0.55
N LEU A 256 -12.16 -6.86 -0.58
CA LEU A 256 -11.97 -7.89 -1.59
C LEU A 256 -11.24 -7.27 -2.78
N MET A 257 -10.53 -8.08 -3.55
CA MET A 257 -9.87 -7.68 -4.77
C MET A 257 -10.13 -8.73 -5.85
N TRP A 258 -10.46 -8.26 -7.05
CA TRP A 258 -10.28 -9.03 -8.28
C TRP A 258 -9.22 -8.34 -9.13
N ASP A 259 -8.28 -9.11 -9.66
CA ASP A 259 -7.32 -8.66 -10.66
C ASP A 259 -7.29 -9.63 -11.84
N SER A 260 -7.19 -9.09 -13.04
CA SER A 260 -6.81 -9.77 -14.27
C SER A 260 -5.50 -10.56 -14.22
N GLY A 261 -4.61 -10.24 -13.28
CA GLY A 261 -3.32 -10.89 -13.03
C GLY A 261 -2.11 -10.08 -13.53
N ILE A 262 -1.00 -10.17 -12.79
CA ILE A 262 0.33 -9.71 -13.26
C ILE A 262 1.14 -10.85 -13.88
N PHE A 263 1.09 -12.04 -13.28
CA PHE A 263 1.81 -13.24 -13.72
C PHE A 263 1.24 -13.78 -15.04
N VAL A 264 2.12 -14.30 -15.90
CA VAL A 264 1.77 -14.92 -17.19
C VAL A 264 2.39 -16.30 -17.30
N ASN A 265 1.73 -17.21 -18.01
CA ASN A 265 2.27 -18.50 -18.38
C ASN A 265 3.17 -18.43 -19.64
N ALA A 266 3.67 -19.58 -20.10
CA ALA A 266 4.55 -19.66 -21.27
C ALA A 266 3.90 -19.22 -22.61
N ALA A 267 2.56 -19.13 -22.67
CA ALA A 267 1.82 -18.59 -23.81
C ALA A 267 1.54 -17.07 -23.69
N GLY A 268 1.97 -16.42 -22.61
CA GLY A 268 1.66 -15.02 -22.31
C GLY A 268 0.26 -14.80 -21.72
N GLU A 269 -0.49 -15.87 -21.45
CA GLU A 269 -1.81 -15.78 -20.83
C GLU A 269 -1.67 -15.53 -19.33
N SER A 270 -2.51 -14.65 -18.77
CA SER A 270 -2.46 -14.29 -17.37
C SER A 270 -3.67 -14.77 -16.61
N GLN A 271 -3.43 -15.32 -15.42
CA GLN A 271 -4.44 -15.95 -14.59
C GLN A 271 -5.12 -14.93 -13.68
N LYS A 272 -6.46 -14.90 -13.76
CA LYS A 272 -7.29 -14.06 -12.90
C LYS A 272 -7.03 -14.42 -11.43
N HIS A 273 -6.86 -13.39 -10.62
CA HIS A 273 -6.52 -13.47 -9.20
C HIS A 273 -7.68 -12.88 -8.39
N PHE A 274 -8.02 -13.52 -7.28
CA PHE A 274 -8.95 -13.02 -6.28
C PHE A 274 -8.23 -13.01 -4.94
N ALA A 275 -8.33 -11.92 -4.18
CA ALA A 275 -7.74 -11.82 -2.86
C ALA A 275 -8.67 -11.14 -1.87
N TRP A 276 -8.41 -11.33 -0.59
CA TRP A 276 -8.98 -10.52 0.49
C TRP A 276 -7.85 -9.83 1.25
N SER A 277 -8.15 -8.67 1.82
CA SER A 277 -7.28 -7.94 2.73
C SER A 277 -8.07 -7.49 3.96
N ILE A 278 -7.45 -7.55 5.13
CA ILE A 278 -7.95 -6.95 6.36
C ILE A 278 -6.91 -5.99 6.95
N ALA A 279 -7.35 -4.78 7.26
CA ALA A 279 -6.52 -3.74 7.86
C ALA A 279 -7.11 -3.29 9.21
N ALA A 280 -6.21 -3.03 10.16
CA ALA A 280 -6.51 -2.40 11.43
C ALA A 280 -5.62 -1.16 11.61
N SER A 281 -6.25 0.00 11.76
CA SER A 281 -5.58 1.28 11.97
C SER A 281 -5.97 1.84 13.34
N ALA A 282 -5.00 2.33 14.13
CA ALA A 282 -5.21 2.90 15.46
C ALA A 282 -4.20 4.03 15.72
N GLY A 283 -4.70 5.27 15.86
CA GLY A 283 -3.85 6.45 16.03
C GLY A 283 -2.89 6.61 14.85
N PRO A 284 -1.55 6.54 15.04
CA PRO A 284 -0.59 6.55 13.95
C PRO A 284 -0.30 5.17 13.34
N VAL A 285 -0.66 4.06 13.98
CA VAL A 285 -0.26 2.71 13.50
C VAL A 285 -1.30 2.15 12.54
N ARG A 286 -0.86 1.53 11.44
CA ARG A 286 -1.69 0.64 10.61
C ARG A 286 -0.98 -0.69 10.39
N PHE A 287 -1.70 -1.77 10.66
CA PHE A 287 -1.38 -3.12 10.23
C PHE A 287 -2.37 -3.56 9.14
N GLU A 288 -1.91 -4.31 8.16
CA GLU A 288 -2.76 -4.94 7.15
C GLU A 288 -2.20 -6.31 6.76
N THR A 289 -3.04 -7.27 6.41
CA THR A 289 -2.64 -8.56 5.84
C THR A 289 -3.63 -9.04 4.78
N TRP A 290 -3.11 -9.69 3.74
CA TRP A 290 -3.86 -10.17 2.58
C TRP A 290 -3.41 -11.58 2.17
N ASN A 291 -4.33 -12.30 1.53
CA ASN A 291 -4.10 -13.64 1.00
C ASN A 291 -5.11 -13.92 -0.14
N ASP A 292 -4.77 -14.82 -1.06
CA ASP A 292 -5.67 -15.25 -2.14
C ASP A 292 -6.56 -16.45 -1.79
N SER A 293 -6.34 -17.11 -0.64
CA SER A 293 -7.19 -18.18 -0.11
C SER A 293 -8.60 -17.65 0.19
N MET A 294 -9.52 -17.75 -0.77
CA MET A 294 -10.95 -17.47 -0.56
C MET A 294 -11.73 -18.68 0.01
N GLY A 295 -11.03 -19.77 0.34
CA GLY A 295 -11.68 -21.05 0.63
C GLY A 295 -12.13 -21.76 -0.66
N ASN A 296 -12.90 -22.85 -0.50
CA ASN A 296 -13.51 -23.65 -1.58
C ASN A 296 -14.49 -22.90 -2.52
N ILE A 297 -14.53 -21.55 -2.48
CA ILE A 297 -15.25 -20.68 -3.44
C ILE A 297 -14.50 -20.62 -4.78
N VAL A 298 -13.19 -20.90 -4.78
CA VAL A 298 -12.34 -21.02 -5.96
C VAL A 298 -11.64 -22.38 -5.91
N GLU A 299 -11.49 -23.06 -7.05
CA GLU A 299 -10.87 -24.41 -7.14
C GLU A 299 -9.38 -24.47 -6.72
N ARG A 300 -8.77 -23.31 -6.43
CA ARG A 300 -7.37 -23.13 -6.09
C ARG A 300 -7.26 -22.43 -4.74
N ASP A 301 -7.55 -23.19 -3.69
CA ASP A 301 -7.29 -22.74 -2.33
C ASP A 301 -5.78 -22.84 -2.00
N TYR A 302 -5.33 -22.17 -0.94
CA TYR A 302 -3.95 -22.25 -0.39
C TYR A 302 -2.78 -21.56 -1.14
N GLY A 303 -2.94 -20.29 -1.52
CA GLY A 303 -1.89 -19.32 -1.16
C GLY A 303 -0.64 -19.17 -2.03
N PRO A 304 -0.69 -19.14 -3.38
CA PRO A 304 0.44 -18.66 -4.16
C PRO A 304 0.82 -17.21 -3.80
N THR A 305 -0.11 -16.31 -3.44
CA THR A 305 0.21 -15.02 -2.79
C THR A 305 -0.13 -14.96 -1.30
N TYR A 306 0.72 -14.27 -0.56
CA TYR A 306 0.47 -13.82 0.82
C TYR A 306 1.19 -12.50 1.07
N GLY A 307 0.67 -11.68 1.98
CA GLY A 307 1.46 -10.58 2.51
C GLY A 307 0.88 -9.90 3.75
N ALA A 308 1.68 -8.98 4.27
CA ALA A 308 1.31 -8.12 5.38
C ALA A 308 2.14 -6.83 5.36
N THR A 309 1.62 -5.74 5.92
CA THR A 309 2.41 -4.53 6.18
C THR A 309 2.16 -4.01 7.59
N LEU A 310 3.20 -3.45 8.20
CA LEU A 310 3.13 -2.72 9.46
C LEU A 310 3.75 -1.34 9.25
N THR A 311 2.95 -0.30 9.51
CA THR A 311 3.26 1.08 9.14
C THR A 311 2.93 2.07 10.25
N LEU A 312 3.63 3.20 10.26
CA LEU A 312 3.53 4.26 11.26
C LEU A 312 3.41 5.64 10.60
N ASP A 313 2.33 6.36 10.87
CA ASP A 313 2.08 7.77 10.51
C ASP A 313 2.85 8.72 11.45
N VAL A 314 4.06 9.12 11.07
CA VAL A 314 4.94 10.01 11.85
C VAL A 314 4.43 11.45 11.89
N LEU A 315 3.55 11.93 10.98
CA LEU A 315 2.87 13.23 11.16
C LEU A 315 1.96 13.13 12.37
N ARG A 316 1.18 12.05 12.47
CA ARG A 316 0.34 11.82 13.65
C ARG A 316 1.17 11.65 14.91
N VAL A 317 2.27 10.88 14.89
CA VAL A 317 3.19 10.79 16.04
C VAL A 317 3.69 12.17 16.46
N TRP A 318 4.18 12.98 15.52
CA TRP A 318 4.67 14.33 15.79
C TRP A 318 3.59 15.24 16.35
N ASN A 319 2.42 15.28 15.72
CA ASN A 319 1.30 16.11 16.16
C ASN A 319 0.79 15.69 17.56
N ILE A 320 0.71 14.39 17.86
CA ILE A 320 0.39 13.87 19.20
C ILE A 320 1.44 14.34 20.22
N ILE A 321 2.73 14.32 19.87
CA ILE A 321 3.80 14.81 20.75
C ILE A 321 3.69 16.32 21.00
N GLN A 322 3.30 17.13 20.01
CA GLN A 322 3.10 18.57 20.21
C GLN A 322 1.82 18.87 21.03
N ASP A 323 0.72 18.16 20.79
CA ASP A 323 -0.50 18.24 21.60
C ASP A 323 -0.25 17.90 23.08
N LEU A 324 0.66 16.96 23.37
CA LEU A 324 1.07 16.59 24.72
C LEU A 324 2.03 17.61 25.36
N ARG A 325 2.86 18.32 24.58
CA ARG A 325 3.77 19.37 25.07
C ARG A 325 3.08 20.70 25.37
N THR A 326 2.01 21.00 24.63
CA THR A 326 1.29 22.28 24.70
C THR A 326 0.17 22.30 25.75
N LYS A 327 -0.28 21.14 26.23
CA LYS A 327 -1.23 21.03 27.35
C LYS A 327 -0.46 21.01 28.66
N PRO A 328 -0.63 21.99 29.56
CA PRO A 328 -0.01 21.93 30.89
C PRO A 328 -0.56 20.73 31.66
N GLY A 329 0.34 19.94 32.26
CA GLY A 329 -0.05 18.77 33.03
C GLY A 329 -0.91 19.16 34.22
N THR A 330 -1.99 18.41 34.46
CA THR A 330 -2.87 18.54 35.65
C THR A 330 -2.16 17.98 36.89
N GLY A 331 -1.09 18.65 37.29
CA GLY A 331 -0.08 18.16 38.25
C GLY A 331 0.61 19.27 39.03
N SER A 332 -0.11 20.35 39.34
CA SER A 332 0.31 21.35 40.34
C SER A 332 -0.93 21.83 41.11
N SER A 333 -1.37 21.04 42.08
CA SER A 333 -2.25 21.50 43.15
C SER A 333 -1.41 22.32 44.13
N ALA A 334 -1.83 23.56 44.40
CA ALA A 334 -1.04 24.49 45.21
C ALA A 334 -0.79 23.97 46.63
N THR A 335 0.45 24.12 47.10
CA THR A 335 0.78 24.14 48.53
C THR A 335 0.82 25.58 49.01
N SER A 336 -0.24 26.00 49.71
CA SER A 336 -0.28 27.17 50.60
C SER A 336 0.08 26.76 52.01
#